data_AF-A0A2E8IX17-F1
#
_entry.id   AF-A0A2E8IX17-F1
#
_cell.length_a   1.000
_cell.length_b   1.000
_cell.length_c   1.000
_cell.angle_alpha   90.00
_cell.angle_beta   90.00
_cell.angle_gamma   90.00
#
_symmetry.space_group_name_H-M   'P 1'
#
loop_
_entity.id
_entity.type
_entity.pdbx_description
1 polymer ?
#
loop_
_entity_poly.entity_id
_entity_poly.type
_entity_poly.pdbx_seq_one_letter_code
_entity_poly.pdbx_strand_id
1 'polypeptide(L)'
;MEIKVSNNAITLWVGAIFVGLILGITGAITAHYFRYGIHLISIIFEKPQNLIQTFIIYNITLGLAVFLILWLKKVSKSKDWQGPADSIYSVHRIDNELDVKLGFFSTIAAFISAAGGASV
;
A
#
# COMPACT_ATOMS: atom_id res chain seq x y z
N MET A 1 3.93 17.96 -43.41
CA MET A 1 2.74 17.16 -43.05
C MET A 1 2.32 17.62 -41.66
N GLU A 2 1.36 18.55 -41.57
CA GLU A 2 0.86 19.03 -40.28
C GLU A 2 -0.03 17.98 -39.64
N ILE A 3 0.32 17.55 -38.43
CA ILE A 3 -0.53 16.64 -37.64
C ILE A 3 -1.69 17.48 -37.10
N LYS A 4 -2.86 17.36 -37.73
CA LYS A 4 -4.12 17.92 -37.18
C LYS A 4 -4.48 17.15 -35.91
N VAL A 5 -4.11 17.70 -34.77
CA VAL A 5 -4.55 17.22 -33.46
C VAL A 5 -6.04 17.50 -33.34
N SER A 6 -6.87 16.46 -33.23
CA SER A 6 -8.31 16.64 -33.01
C SER A 6 -8.56 17.23 -31.63
N ASN A 7 -9.61 18.05 -31.47
CA ASN A 7 -9.99 18.64 -30.18
C ASN A 7 -10.14 17.56 -29.08
N ASN A 8 -10.54 16.34 -29.44
CA ASN A 8 -10.66 15.20 -28.52
C ASN A 8 -9.32 14.79 -27.92
N ALA A 9 -8.22 14.90 -28.67
CA ALA A 9 -6.90 14.56 -28.17
C ALA A 9 -6.47 15.56 -27.08
N ILE A 10 -6.70 16.86 -27.29
CA ILE A 10 -6.40 17.90 -26.29
C ILE A 10 -7.20 17.64 -24.99
N THR A 11 -8.48 17.29 -25.10
CA THR A 11 -9.32 16.94 -23.94
C THR A 11 -8.77 15.72 -23.19
N LEU A 12 -8.28 14.69 -23.91
CA LEU A 12 -7.66 13.51 -23.30
C LEU A 12 -6.37 13.86 -22.55
N TRP A 13 -5.51 14.70 -23.13
CA TRP A 13 -4.27 15.16 -22.47
C TRP A 13 -4.55 15.94 -21.20
N VAL A 14 -5.50 16.89 -21.25
CA VAL A 14 -5.92 17.66 -20.08
C VAL A 14 -6.51 16.74 -19.00
N GLY A 15 -7.36 15.78 -19.41
CA GLY A 15 -7.91 14.77 -18.50
C GLY A 15 -6.83 13.92 -17.83
N ALA A 16 -5.84 13.44 -18.59
CA ALA A 16 -4.74 12.64 -18.07
C ALA A 16 -3.88 13.41 -17.06
N ILE A 17 -3.56 14.69 -17.33
CA ILE A 17 -2.84 15.56 -16.40
C ILE A 17 -3.65 15.75 -15.11
N PHE A 18 -4.94 16.01 -15.23
CA PHE A 18 -5.82 16.22 -14.09
C PHE A 18 -5.91 14.98 -13.19
N VAL A 19 -6.13 13.79 -13.78
CA VAL A 19 -6.14 12.52 -13.05
C VAL A 19 -4.77 12.25 -12.41
N GLY A 20 -3.67 12.48 -13.14
CA GLY A 20 -2.31 12.31 -12.63
C GLY A 20 -2.01 13.21 -11.42
N LEU A 21 -2.47 14.46 -11.43
CA LEU A 21 -2.32 15.37 -10.29
C LEU A 21 -3.08 14.87 -9.06
N ILE A 22 -4.32 14.41 -9.23
CA ILE A 22 -5.12 13.88 -8.12
C ILE A 22 -4.45 12.63 -7.54
N LEU A 23 -4.03 11.69 -8.38
CA LEU A 23 -3.34 10.48 -7.95
C LEU A 23 -2.00 10.80 -7.27
N GLY A 24 -1.27 11.81 -7.75
CA GLY A 24 -0.02 12.26 -7.15
C GLY A 24 -0.21 12.85 -5.75
N ILE A 25 -1.18 13.76 -5.59
CA ILE A 25 -1.47 14.39 -4.30
C ILE A 25 -1.97 13.36 -3.29
N THR A 26 -2.93 12.53 -3.68
CA THR A 26 -3.48 11.47 -2.81
C THR A 26 -2.39 10.47 -2.43
N GLY A 27 -1.60 10.01 -3.40
CA GLY A 27 -0.47 9.11 -3.15
C GLY A 27 0.57 9.70 -2.20
N ALA A 28 0.93 10.98 -2.36
CA ALA A 28 1.87 11.66 -1.47
C ALA A 28 1.35 11.75 -0.03
N ILE A 29 0.07 12.12 0.15
CA ILE A 29 -0.58 12.18 1.46
C ILE A 29 -0.58 10.79 2.10
N THR A 30 -1.04 9.78 1.37
CA THR A 30 -1.10 8.40 1.87
C THR A 30 0.29 7.89 2.26
N ALA A 31 1.31 8.09 1.42
CA ALA A 31 2.68 7.66 1.71
C ALA A 31 3.27 8.36 2.93
N HIS A 32 3.03 9.67 3.08
CA HIS A 32 3.48 10.44 4.24
C HIS A 32 2.89 9.88 5.53
N TYR A 33 1.57 9.68 5.60
CA TYR A 33 0.92 9.15 6.80
C TYR A 33 1.24 7.69 7.06
N PHE A 34 1.42 6.87 6.01
CA PHE A 34 1.86 5.48 6.14
C PHE A 34 3.22 5.41 6.85
N ARG A 35 4.21 6.19 6.39
CA ARG A 35 5.54 6.22 7.01
C ARG A 35 5.52 6.85 8.41
N TYR A 36 4.76 7.94 8.59
CA TYR A 36 4.62 8.58 9.89
C TYR A 36 4.03 7.62 10.93
N GLY A 37 3.01 6.83 10.55
CA GLY A 37 2.41 5.81 11.42
C GLY A 37 3.42 4.74 11.85
N ILE A 38 4.26 4.25 10.92
CA ILE A 38 5.33 3.29 11.26
C ILE A 38 6.34 3.93 12.21
N HIS A 39 6.72 5.20 11.98
CA HIS A 39 7.67 5.89 12.83
C HIS A 39 7.18 6.07 14.27
N LEU A 40 5.88 6.36 14.47
CA LEU A 40 5.31 6.45 15.82
C LEU A 40 5.47 5.14 16.60
N ILE A 41 5.39 4.00 15.90
CA ILE A 41 5.55 2.67 16.50
C ILE A 41 7.04 2.36 16.66
N SER A 42 7.91 2.80 15.74
CA SER A 42 9.38 2.59 15.80
C SER A 42 10.01 3.10 17.10
N ILE A 43 9.49 4.21 17.64
CA ILE A 43 9.92 4.79 18.92
C ILE A 43 9.80 3.79 20.09
N ILE A 44 8.86 2.83 20.02
CA ILE A 44 8.72 1.77 21.05
C ILE A 44 9.88 0.77 20.95
N PHE A 45 10.30 0.45 19.72
CA PHE A 45 11.39 -0.48 19.43
C PHE A 45 12.78 0.11 19.69
N GLU A 46 12.91 1.43 19.78
CA GLU A 46 14.17 2.15 20.05
C GLU A 46 14.46 2.30 21.56
N LYS A 47 13.48 2.05 22.44
CA LYS A 47 13.63 2.12 23.91
C LYS A 47 14.44 1.01 24.59
N PRO A 48 14.37 -0.28 24.19
CA PRO A 48 15.07 -1.34 24.91
C PRO A 48 16.59 -1.21 24.74
N GLN A 49 17.32 -1.28 25.86
CA GLN A 49 18.79 -1.11 25.88
C GLN A 49 19.55 -2.44 25.80
N ASN A 50 18.88 -3.56 26.10
CA ASN A 50 19.50 -4.88 26.17
C ASN A 50 19.06 -5.79 25.01
N LEU A 51 19.95 -6.66 24.56
CA LEU A 51 19.71 -7.63 23.48
C LEU A 51 18.51 -8.55 23.79
N ILE A 52 18.40 -9.06 25.02
CA ILE A 52 17.33 -9.98 25.43
C ILE A 52 15.96 -9.28 25.37
N GLN A 53 15.88 -8.03 25.83
CA GLN A 53 14.64 -7.25 25.77
C GLN A 53 14.23 -6.97 24.32
N THR A 54 15.20 -6.58 23.48
CA THR A 54 14.98 -6.35 22.06
C THR A 54 14.46 -7.63 21.39
N PHE A 55 15.11 -8.77 21.63
CA PHE A 55 14.70 -10.06 21.11
C PHE A 55 13.26 -10.42 21.51
N ILE A 56 12.90 -10.29 22.79
CA ILE A 56 11.56 -10.61 23.28
C ILE A 56 10.51 -9.69 22.63
N ILE A 57 10.77 -8.39 22.58
CA ILE A 57 9.84 -7.40 22.01
C ILE A 57 9.60 -7.70 20.53
N TYR A 58 10.66 -7.86 19.72
CA TYR A 58 10.53 -8.14 18.29
C TYR A 58 9.76 -9.43 18.01
N ASN A 59 10.01 -10.51 18.77
CA ASN A 59 9.30 -11.77 18.59
C ASN A 59 7.80 -11.64 18.94
N ILE A 60 7.46 -10.91 19.99
CA ILE A 60 6.06 -10.67 20.37
C ILE A 60 5.35 -9.82 19.32
N THR A 61 5.97 -8.74 18.83
CA THR A 61 5.35 -7.87 17.83
C THR A 61 5.21 -8.54 16.47
N LEU A 62 6.19 -9.34 16.05
CA LEU A 62 6.09 -10.16 14.85
C LEU A 62 4.96 -11.20 14.98
N GLY A 63 4.87 -11.89 16.12
CA GLY A 63 3.78 -12.83 16.38
C GLY A 63 2.40 -12.17 16.31
N LEU A 64 2.28 -10.98 16.91
CA LEU A 64 1.04 -10.18 16.87
C LEU A 64 0.74 -9.70 15.45
N ALA A 65 1.73 -9.25 14.69
CA ALA A 65 1.57 -8.83 13.30
C ALA A 65 1.04 -9.97 12.42
N VAL A 66 1.62 -11.17 12.54
CA VAL A 66 1.14 -12.36 11.81
C VAL A 66 -0.30 -12.67 12.18
N PHE A 67 -0.64 -12.66 13.48
CA PHE A 67 -2.01 -12.88 13.93
C PHE A 67 -3.00 -11.89 13.31
N LEU A 68 -2.67 -10.59 13.32
CA LEU A 68 -3.51 -9.56 12.72
C LEU A 68 -3.65 -9.71 11.21
N ILE A 69 -2.58 -10.05 10.49
CA ILE A 69 -2.63 -10.26 9.03
C ILE A 69 -3.51 -11.46 8.67
N LEU A 70 -3.41 -12.57 9.44
CA LEU A 70 -4.26 -13.74 9.24
C LEU A 70 -5.73 -13.42 9.54
N TRP A 71 -6.00 -12.64 10.59
CA TRP A 71 -7.33 -12.15 10.88
C TRP A 71 -7.87 -11.27 9.73
N LEU A 72 -7.04 -10.37 9.20
CA LEU A 72 -7.40 -9.51 8.07
C LEU A 72 -7.70 -10.33 6.81
N LYS A 73 -6.94 -11.40 6.55
CA LYS A 73 -7.19 -12.32 5.43
C LYS A 73 -8.55 -13.00 5.55
N LYS A 74 -8.96 -13.35 6.77
CA LYS A 74 -10.29 -13.94 7.02
C LYS A 74 -11.42 -12.95 6.76
N VAL A 75 -11.21 -11.67 7.11
CA VAL A 75 -12.18 -10.59 6.88
C VAL A 75 -12.29 -10.23 5.40
N SER A 76 -11.16 -10.21 4.68
CA SER A 76 -11.14 -9.84 3.25
C SER A 76 -11.80 -10.87 2.35
N LYS A 77 -11.96 -12.13 2.81
CA LYS A 77 -12.49 -13.28 2.03
C LYS A 77 -11.75 -13.50 0.71
N SER A 78 -10.53 -12.97 0.56
CA SER A 78 -9.74 -13.07 -0.65
C SER A 78 -8.85 -14.31 -0.63
N LYS A 79 -8.60 -14.87 -1.82
CA LYS A 79 -7.62 -15.92 -2.02
C LYS A 79 -6.20 -15.38 -1.83
N ASP A 80 -5.91 -14.20 -2.40
CA ASP A 80 -4.57 -13.61 -2.49
C ASP A 80 -4.56 -12.11 -2.16
N TRP A 81 -3.39 -11.58 -1.81
CA TRP A 81 -3.17 -10.15 -1.62
C TRP A 81 -2.83 -9.51 -2.97
N GLN A 82 -3.34 -8.31 -3.24
CA GLN A 82 -3.05 -7.61 -4.49
C GLN A 82 -1.85 -6.67 -4.34
N GLY A 83 -0.93 -6.76 -5.29
CA GLY A 83 0.26 -5.93 -5.37
C GLY A 83 0.25 -4.97 -6.56
N PRO A 84 1.31 -4.15 -6.71
CA PRO A 84 1.44 -3.21 -7.83
C PRO A 84 1.41 -3.90 -9.21
N ALA A 85 1.91 -5.14 -9.29
CA ALA A 85 1.89 -5.94 -10.52
C ALA A 85 0.47 -6.28 -10.97
N ASP A 86 -0.44 -6.59 -10.04
CA ASP A 86 -1.84 -6.89 -10.34
C ASP A 86 -2.55 -5.65 -10.89
N SER A 87 -2.23 -4.47 -10.35
CA SER A 87 -2.73 -3.20 -10.87
C SER A 87 -2.29 -2.94 -12.31
N ILE A 88 -1.00 -3.14 -12.63
CA ILE A 88 -0.50 -3.00 -14.00
C ILE A 88 -1.14 -4.04 -14.93
N TYR A 89 -1.28 -5.28 -14.46
CA TYR A 89 -1.89 -6.37 -15.22
C TYR A 89 -3.37 -6.10 -15.52
N SER A 90 -4.12 -5.53 -14.57
CA SER A 90 -5.53 -5.17 -14.77
C SER A 90 -5.74 -4.17 -15.92
N VAL A 91 -4.84 -3.21 -16.09
CA VAL A 91 -4.93 -2.21 -17.17
C VAL A 91 -4.66 -2.82 -18.55
N HIS A 92 -3.88 -3.90 -18.61
CA HIS A 92 -3.60 -4.61 -19.87
C HIS A 92 -4.72 -5.58 -20.28
N ARG A 93 -5.73 -5.75 -19.44
CA ARG A 93 -6.86 -6.66 -19.67
C ARG A 93 -8.18 -5.89 -19.68
N ILE A 94 -8.94 -6.06 -20.75
CA ILE A 94 -10.24 -5.38 -20.91
C ILE A 94 -11.32 -6.05 -20.05
N ASP A 95 -11.10 -7.30 -19.63
CA ASP A 95 -12.05 -8.14 -18.92
C ASP A 95 -11.81 -8.22 -17.40
N ASN A 96 -10.77 -7.56 -16.88
CA ASN A 96 -10.37 -7.68 -15.48
C ASN A 96 -10.54 -6.36 -14.72
N GLU A 97 -11.53 -6.30 -13.85
CA GLU A 97 -11.73 -5.15 -12.96
C GLU A 97 -10.74 -5.22 -11.78
N LEU A 98 -10.15 -4.08 -11.43
CA LEU A 98 -9.28 -3.96 -10.27
C LEU A 98 -10.11 -4.10 -8.98
N ASP A 99 -9.71 -5.01 -8.08
CA ASP A 99 -10.35 -5.13 -6.77
C ASP A 99 -9.79 -4.10 -5.78
N VAL A 100 -10.34 -2.89 -5.84
CA VAL A 100 -9.92 -1.76 -4.97
C VAL A 100 -10.06 -2.11 -3.48
N LYS A 101 -11.06 -2.91 -3.11
CA LYS A 101 -11.29 -3.32 -1.72
C LYS A 101 -10.14 -4.20 -1.23
N LEU A 102 -9.71 -5.15 -2.06
CA LEU A 102 -8.58 -6.01 -1.76
C LEU A 102 -7.26 -5.24 -1.73
N GLY A 103 -7.08 -4.26 -2.62
CA GLY A 103 -5.94 -3.33 -2.59
C GLY A 103 -5.83 -2.60 -1.24
N PHE A 104 -6.95 -2.09 -0.72
CA PHE A 104 -7.00 -1.43 0.59
C PHE A 104 -6.59 -2.36 1.75
N PHE A 105 -7.11 -3.59 1.78
CA PHE A 105 -6.69 -4.57 2.79
C PHE A 105 -5.20 -4.93 2.67
N SER A 106 -4.66 -4.97 1.45
CA SER A 106 -3.24 -5.25 1.21
C SER A 106 -2.36 -4.12 1.75
N THR A 107 -2.77 -2.85 1.62
CA THR A 107 -2.07 -1.71 2.25
C THR A 107 -2.08 -1.80 3.78
N ILE A 108 -3.21 -2.19 4.39
CA ILE A 108 -3.28 -2.39 5.85
C ILE A 108 -2.38 -3.55 6.28
N ALA A 109 -2.38 -4.66 5.56
CA ALA A 109 -1.52 -5.80 5.84
C ALA A 109 -0.03 -5.40 5.78
N ALA A 110 0.35 -4.64 4.74
CA ALA A 110 1.70 -4.11 4.59
C ALA A 110 2.08 -3.15 5.73
N PHE A 111 1.17 -2.27 6.14
CA PHE A 111 1.38 -1.38 7.29
C PHE A 111 1.64 -2.17 8.57
N ILE A 112 0.79 -3.17 8.88
CA ILE A 112 0.92 -4.01 10.08
C ILE A 112 2.24 -4.79 10.06
N SER A 113 2.62 -5.32 8.89
CA SER A 113 3.88 -6.04 8.72
C SER A 113 5.08 -5.14 9.01
N ALA A 114 5.16 -3.98 8.34
CA ALA A 114 6.25 -3.02 8.51
C ALA A 114 6.29 -2.46 9.95
N ALA A 115 5.14 -2.12 10.52
CA ALA A 115 5.01 -1.64 11.90
C ALA A 115 5.38 -2.70 12.94
N GLY A 116 5.17 -3.99 12.65
CA GLY A 116 5.53 -5.11 13.52
C GLY A 116 7.03 -5.39 13.61
N GLY A 117 7.84 -4.69 12.80
CA GLY A 117 9.29 -4.90 12.69
C GLY A 117 9.69 -5.93 11.64
N ALA A 118 8.78 -6.33 10.76
CA ALA A 118 9.12 -7.23 9.65
C ALA A 118 9.86 -6.47 8.54
N SER A 119 10.80 -7.14 7.90
CA SER A 119 11.43 -6.64 6.67
C SER A 119 10.50 -6.90 5.50
N VAL A 120 10.06 -5.84 4.82
CA VAL A 120 9.15 -5.87 3.66
C VAL A 120 9.71 -5.10 2.48
#